data_AF-A0A167VNF0-F1
#
_entry.id   AF-A0A167VNF0-F1
#
_cell.length_a   1.000
_cell.length_b   1.000
_cell.length_c   1.000
_cell.angle_alpha   90.00
_cell.angle_beta   90.00
_cell.angle_gamma   90.00
#
_symmetry.space_group_name_H-M   'P 1'
#
loop_
_entity.id
_entity.type
_entity.pdbx_description
1 polymer ?
#
loop_
_entity_poly.entity_id
_entity_poly.type
_entity_poly.pdbx_seq_one_letter_code
_entity_poly.pdbx_strand_id
1 'polypeptide(L)'
;MHDADPERPEHQLSEHRSSVRRSLAVETEMLRKVKGFENFQLPFTEDQMKRLAVEGPIIVINVSEIRCDALIVSIDEIKIVELPYLKEDNLQQKMDPLETLGNEDRRSAMLKEESSAGTGGAAILDALEWSWRVAVRPILDETPLTPSKRVWWITTGKAGRAPFHAAGCHSPGSTEKTLSRVTSSYISSFKALQYARDKKSSLATPRRDILLVTMGHNPPPHRNLNVSAEEKALYDVFRENPITQKSCFTHLRQWNRDSVLDRLRCHSFAHFACHGSSFNFDPSQGGLLLAKTESKVAMLTVEDIKRYTLEAGVIAYLLAYLTAE
;
A
#
# COMPACT_ATOMS: atom_id res chain seq x y z
N MET A 1 -7.21 41.97 41.71
CA MET A 1 -6.34 41.02 40.98
C MET A 1 -7.23 39.86 40.62
N HIS A 2 -7.56 39.72 39.33
CA HIS A 2 -8.60 38.82 38.81
C HIS A 2 -8.19 37.35 38.91
N ASP A 3 -9.07 36.52 39.47
CA ASP A 3 -9.10 35.07 39.28
C ASP A 3 -9.48 34.78 37.83
N ALA A 4 -8.59 34.09 37.10
CA ALA A 4 -8.90 33.52 35.80
C ALA A 4 -9.44 32.10 36.01
N ASP A 5 -10.72 31.91 35.72
CA ASP A 5 -11.44 30.64 35.79
C ASP A 5 -10.89 29.64 34.75
N PRO A 6 -10.29 28.51 35.19
CA PRO A 6 -9.66 27.53 34.30
C PRO A 6 -10.65 26.71 33.44
N GLU A 7 -11.97 26.75 33.68
CA GLU A 7 -12.96 26.00 32.87
C GLU A 7 -13.37 26.70 31.56
N ARG A 8 -13.08 28.00 31.43
CA ARG A 8 -13.50 28.83 30.29
C ARG A 8 -12.90 28.43 28.92
N PRO A 9 -11.62 27.99 28.80
CA PRO A 9 -11.03 27.59 27.52
C PRO A 9 -11.58 26.27 26.98
N GLU A 10 -11.84 25.28 27.84
CA GLU A 10 -12.34 23.96 27.42
C GLU A 10 -13.79 24.03 26.94
N HIS A 11 -14.62 24.84 27.62
CA HIS A 11 -15.99 25.10 27.20
C HIS A 11 -16.04 25.79 25.83
N GLN A 12 -15.21 26.81 25.60
CA GLN A 12 -15.13 27.51 24.32
C GLN A 12 -14.64 26.60 23.18
N LEU A 13 -13.66 25.72 23.45
CA LEU A 13 -13.19 24.72 22.48
C LEU A 13 -14.26 23.67 22.16
N SER A 14 -15.03 23.24 23.16
CA SER A 14 -16.15 22.30 22.99
C SER A 14 -17.29 22.89 22.16
N GLU A 15 -17.67 24.14 22.45
CA GLU A 15 -18.68 24.87 21.68
C GLU A 15 -18.23 25.11 20.24
N HIS A 16 -16.97 25.49 20.04
CA HIS A 16 -16.39 25.66 18.71
C HIS A 16 -16.40 24.35 17.92
N ARG A 17 -15.95 23.23 18.51
CA ARG A 17 -16.01 21.89 17.88
C ARG A 17 -17.44 21.50 17.52
N SER A 18 -18.40 21.78 18.41
CA SER A 18 -19.81 21.48 18.20
C SER A 18 -20.43 22.33 17.09
N SER A 19 -20.03 23.60 16.98
CA SER A 19 -20.44 24.49 15.89
C SER A 19 -19.89 24.02 14.55
N VAL A 20 -18.59 23.69 14.48
CA VAL A 20 -17.94 23.15 13.26
C VAL A 20 -18.60 21.83 12.83
N ARG A 21 -18.88 20.91 13.76
CA ARG A 21 -19.59 19.65 13.46
C ARG A 21 -20.99 19.89 12.89
N ARG A 22 -21.74 20.86 13.42
CA ARG A 22 -23.07 21.21 12.90
C ARG A 22 -22.97 21.81 11.50
N SER A 23 -22.04 22.74 11.27
CA SER A 23 -21.82 23.31 9.93
C SER A 23 -21.46 22.22 8.91
N LEU A 24 -20.53 21.34 9.27
CA LEU A 24 -20.13 20.22 8.43
C LEU A 24 -21.29 19.26 8.13
N ALA A 25 -22.16 18.99 9.11
CA ALA A 25 -23.33 18.15 8.92
C ALA A 25 -24.32 18.76 7.91
N VAL A 26 -24.57 20.08 7.99
CA VAL A 26 -25.43 20.80 7.04
C VAL A 26 -24.84 20.78 5.64
N GLU A 27 -23.55 21.07 5.48
CA GLU A 27 -22.86 21.03 4.19
C GLU A 27 -22.87 19.62 3.58
N THR A 28 -22.63 18.59 4.40
CA THR A 28 -22.67 17.19 3.95
C THR A 28 -24.07 16.83 3.43
N GLU A 29 -25.12 17.27 4.11
CA GLU A 29 -26.50 17.02 3.69
C GLU A 29 -26.87 17.77 2.40
N MET A 30 -26.32 18.97 2.20
CA MET A 30 -26.47 19.70 0.94
C MET A 30 -25.74 19.01 -0.22
N LEU A 31 -24.53 18.49 0.02
CA LEU A 31 -23.79 17.71 -0.97
C LEU A 31 -24.54 16.44 -1.38
N ARG A 32 -25.26 15.79 -0.46
CA ARG A 32 -26.07 14.61 -0.77
C ARG A 32 -27.24 14.87 -1.71
N LYS A 33 -27.66 16.13 -1.88
CA LYS A 33 -28.68 16.50 -2.86
C LYS A 33 -28.13 16.67 -4.28
N VAL A 34 -26.80 16.64 -4.45
CA VAL A 34 -26.16 16.69 -5.77
C VAL A 34 -26.21 15.30 -6.39
N LYS A 35 -26.65 15.23 -7.65
CA LYS A 35 -26.73 13.97 -8.40
C LYS A 35 -25.37 13.26 -8.39
N GLY A 36 -25.35 12.00 -7.96
CA GLY A 36 -24.15 11.18 -7.83
C GLY A 36 -23.43 11.29 -6.48
N PHE A 37 -23.91 12.13 -5.56
CA PHE A 37 -23.36 12.32 -4.21
C PHE A 37 -24.34 11.91 -3.10
N GLU A 38 -25.41 11.18 -3.43
CA GLU A 38 -26.46 10.80 -2.49
C GLU A 38 -25.91 10.03 -1.27
N ASN A 39 -24.83 9.28 -1.49
CA ASN A 39 -24.14 8.51 -0.45
C ASN A 39 -22.87 9.20 0.09
N PHE A 40 -22.70 10.50 -0.14
CA PHE A 40 -21.49 11.22 0.27
C PHE A 40 -21.29 11.13 1.80
N GLN A 41 -20.08 10.70 2.17
CA GLN A 41 -19.66 10.38 3.54
C GLN A 41 -20.57 9.40 4.32
N LEU A 42 -21.48 8.70 3.67
CA LEU A 42 -22.19 7.59 4.30
C LEU A 42 -21.29 6.33 4.36
N PRO A 43 -21.48 5.48 5.38
CA PRO A 43 -20.86 4.16 5.42
C PRO A 43 -21.47 3.25 4.34
N PHE A 44 -20.76 2.18 4.01
CA PHE A 44 -21.33 1.14 3.16
C PHE A 44 -22.37 0.36 3.95
N THR A 45 -23.48 0.03 3.30
CA THR A 45 -24.41 -0.99 3.77
C THR A 45 -23.76 -2.38 3.68
N GLU A 46 -24.28 -3.33 4.45
CA GLU A 46 -23.83 -4.73 4.41
C GLU A 46 -23.87 -5.29 2.99
N ASP A 47 -24.98 -5.09 2.26
CA ASP A 47 -25.12 -5.59 0.90
C ASP A 47 -24.14 -4.93 -0.08
N GLN A 48 -23.81 -3.65 0.10
CA GLN A 48 -22.76 -3.01 -0.69
C GLN A 48 -21.38 -3.65 -0.41
N MET A 49 -21.06 -3.96 0.85
CA MET A 49 -19.80 -4.65 1.19
C MET A 49 -19.76 -6.07 0.62
N LYS A 50 -20.84 -6.86 0.78
CA LYS A 50 -20.93 -8.22 0.24
C LYS A 50 -20.83 -8.26 -1.29
N ARG A 51 -21.46 -7.32 -2.01
CA ARG A 51 -21.29 -7.20 -3.47
C ARG A 51 -19.84 -6.95 -3.88
N LEU A 52 -19.05 -6.29 -3.03
CA LEU A 52 -17.62 -6.15 -3.26
C LEU A 52 -16.83 -7.46 -3.03
N ALA A 53 -17.40 -8.54 -2.52
CA ALA A 53 -16.68 -9.81 -2.39
C ALA A 53 -16.73 -10.67 -3.68
N VAL A 54 -17.35 -10.18 -4.77
CA VAL A 54 -17.54 -10.95 -6.01
C VAL A 54 -16.23 -11.40 -6.68
N GLU A 55 -15.14 -10.64 -6.53
CA GLU A 55 -13.79 -11.02 -7.02
C GLU A 55 -12.90 -11.62 -5.92
N GLY A 56 -13.53 -12.24 -4.91
CA GLY A 56 -12.86 -12.89 -3.79
C GLY A 56 -13.19 -12.22 -2.43
N PRO A 57 -13.09 -12.98 -1.32
CA PRO A 57 -13.37 -12.46 0.02
C PRO A 57 -12.50 -11.26 0.39
N ILE A 58 -13.08 -10.34 1.13
CA ILE A 58 -12.39 -9.19 1.70
C ILE A 58 -12.17 -9.45 3.19
N ILE A 59 -10.92 -9.36 3.63
CA ILE A 59 -10.52 -9.61 5.00
C ILE A 59 -10.05 -8.28 5.58
N VAL A 60 -10.80 -7.74 6.53
CA VAL A 60 -10.41 -6.56 7.30
C VAL A 60 -9.75 -7.03 8.59
N ILE A 61 -8.52 -6.61 8.87
CA ILE A 61 -7.83 -6.94 10.13
C ILE A 61 -7.75 -5.66 10.97
N ASN A 62 -8.40 -5.69 12.14
CA ASN A 62 -8.33 -4.65 13.13
C ASN A 62 -7.38 -5.06 14.26
N VAL A 63 -6.44 -4.18 14.61
CA VAL A 63 -5.54 -4.35 15.75
C VAL A 63 -5.61 -3.09 16.59
N SER A 64 -6.02 -3.25 17.85
CA SER A 64 -6.10 -2.17 18.84
C SER A 64 -5.91 -2.71 20.25
N GLU A 65 -5.61 -1.82 21.19
CA GLU A 65 -5.52 -2.11 22.63
C GLU A 65 -6.82 -2.73 23.20
N ILE A 66 -7.98 -2.38 22.63
CA ILE A 66 -9.29 -2.88 23.10
C ILE A 66 -9.52 -4.31 22.60
N ARG A 67 -9.39 -4.53 21.29
CA ARG A 67 -9.62 -5.83 20.65
C ARG A 67 -8.88 -5.97 19.34
N CYS A 68 -8.51 -7.20 19.02
CA CYS A 68 -7.93 -7.60 17.75
C CYS A 68 -8.81 -8.68 17.11
N ASP A 69 -9.36 -8.39 15.94
CA ASP A 69 -10.30 -9.25 15.22
C ASP A 69 -10.04 -9.18 13.72
N ALA A 70 -10.58 -10.14 12.99
CA ALA A 70 -10.77 -10.04 11.56
C ALA A 70 -12.25 -10.05 11.18
N LEU A 71 -12.61 -9.25 10.17
CA LEU A 71 -13.91 -9.30 9.51
C LEU A 71 -13.72 -9.94 8.14
N ILE A 72 -14.36 -11.08 7.92
CA ILE A 72 -14.41 -11.75 6.62
C ILE A 72 -15.72 -11.35 5.95
N VAL A 73 -15.61 -10.64 4.83
CA VAL A 73 -16.75 -10.29 3.96
C VAL A 73 -16.73 -11.20 2.76
N SER A 74 -17.74 -12.06 2.66
CA SER A 74 -18.01 -12.91 1.50
C SER A 74 -19.22 -12.36 0.73
N ILE A 75 -19.62 -13.05 -0.34
CA ILE A 75 -20.84 -12.68 -1.08
C ILE A 75 -22.11 -12.97 -0.28
N ASP A 76 -22.04 -13.93 0.63
CA ASP A 76 -23.18 -14.46 1.39
C ASP A 76 -23.32 -13.81 2.76
N GLU A 77 -22.20 -13.51 3.44
CA GLU A 77 -22.21 -13.04 4.83
C GLU A 77 -21.03 -12.14 5.20
N ILE A 78 -21.15 -11.48 6.35
CA ILE A 78 -20.03 -10.85 7.06
C ILE A 78 -19.83 -11.59 8.38
N LYS A 79 -18.64 -12.18 8.55
CA LYS A 79 -18.29 -13.00 9.70
C LYS A 79 -17.13 -12.38 10.48
N ILE A 80 -17.22 -12.43 11.80
CA ILE A 80 -16.14 -12.03 12.70
C ILE A 80 -15.31 -13.27 13.05
N VAL A 81 -13.99 -13.13 13.00
CA VAL A 81 -13.03 -14.10 13.52
C VAL A 81 -12.25 -13.42 14.64
N GLU A 82 -12.48 -13.86 15.88
CA GLU A 82 -11.74 -13.38 17.03
C GLU A 82 -10.28 -13.84 16.97
N LEU A 83 -9.33 -12.95 17.26
CA LEU A 83 -7.90 -13.26 17.24
C LEU A 83 -7.31 -13.10 18.65
N PRO A 84 -7.64 -14.01 19.59
CA PRO A 84 -7.32 -13.83 21.01
C PRO A 84 -5.81 -13.76 21.30
N TYR A 85 -5.00 -14.36 20.43
CA TYR A 85 -3.54 -14.40 20.53
C TYR A 85 -2.84 -13.29 19.73
N LEU A 86 -3.58 -12.51 18.94
CA LEU A 86 -3.06 -11.30 18.33
C LEU A 86 -3.25 -10.15 19.32
N LYS A 87 -2.14 -9.55 19.76
CA LYS A 87 -2.12 -8.38 20.62
C LYS A 87 -1.27 -7.29 19.98
N GLU A 88 -1.67 -6.04 20.17
CA GLU A 88 -1.00 -4.90 19.56
C GLU A 88 0.49 -4.82 19.92
N ASP A 89 0.84 -5.02 21.20
CA ASP A 89 2.23 -4.98 21.67
C ASP A 89 3.08 -6.11 21.09
N ASN A 90 2.52 -7.33 21.01
CA ASN A 90 3.22 -8.45 20.42
C ASN A 90 3.40 -8.26 18.91
N LEU A 91 2.40 -7.68 18.23
CA LEU A 91 2.54 -7.35 16.82
C LEU A 91 3.68 -6.35 16.62
N GLN A 92 3.74 -5.27 17.41
CA GLN A 92 4.82 -4.30 17.30
C GLN A 92 6.19 -4.96 17.47
N GLN A 93 6.37 -5.72 18.55
CA GLN A 93 7.63 -6.41 18.82
C GLN A 93 8.04 -7.38 17.69
N LYS A 94 7.07 -8.05 17.05
CA LYS A 94 7.33 -8.97 15.94
C LYS A 94 7.61 -8.26 14.62
N MET A 95 7.15 -7.01 14.45
CA MET A 95 7.41 -6.22 13.24
C MET A 95 8.73 -5.44 13.31
N ASP A 96 9.23 -5.10 14.50
CA ASP A 96 10.51 -4.37 14.64
C ASP A 96 11.68 -5.01 13.85
N PRO A 97 11.87 -6.36 13.84
CA PRO A 97 12.91 -7.00 13.03
C PRO A 97 12.71 -6.82 11.52
N LEU A 98 11.48 -6.73 11.03
CA LEU A 98 11.22 -6.56 9.59
C LEU A 98 11.64 -5.16 9.11
N GLU A 99 11.51 -4.16 9.97
CA GLU A 99 11.94 -2.79 9.71
C GLU A 99 13.47 -2.67 9.80
N THR A 100 14.06 -3.36 10.77
CA THR A 100 15.46 -3.16 11.16
C THR A 100 16.45 -4.17 10.56
N LEU A 101 16.01 -5.32 10.03
CA LEU A 101 16.89 -6.44 9.65
C LEU A 101 16.72 -6.99 8.20
N GLY A 102 15.96 -6.35 7.31
CA GLY A 102 15.86 -6.73 5.89
C GLY A 102 17.14 -6.54 5.05
N ASN A 103 17.06 -6.64 3.72
CA ASN A 103 18.24 -6.47 2.83
C ASN A 103 18.83 -5.03 2.89
N GLU A 104 19.97 -4.85 3.56
CA GLU A 104 20.62 -3.54 3.78
C GLU A 104 20.90 -2.77 2.49
N ASP A 105 21.34 -3.44 1.42
CA ASP A 105 21.65 -2.81 0.13
C ASP A 105 20.42 -2.21 -0.55
N ARG A 106 19.24 -2.74 -0.23
CA ARG A 106 17.94 -2.22 -0.69
C ARG A 106 17.23 -1.39 0.37
N ARG A 107 17.72 -1.33 1.62
CA ARG A 107 17.04 -0.67 2.75
C ARG A 107 17.59 0.69 3.16
N SER A 108 18.69 1.13 2.59
CA SER A 108 19.13 2.48 2.86
C SER A 108 19.65 3.04 1.58
N ALA A 109 18.95 4.05 1.06
CA ALA A 109 19.53 4.87 0.02
C ALA A 109 20.86 5.44 0.53
N MET A 110 21.00 5.73 1.82
CA MET A 110 22.24 6.23 2.43
C MET A 110 23.25 5.12 2.78
N LEU A 111 24.54 5.44 2.68
CA LEU A 111 25.63 4.60 3.20
C LEU A 111 25.57 4.54 4.74
N LYS A 112 25.25 3.37 5.32
CA LYS A 112 25.54 3.06 6.73
C LYS A 112 26.71 2.06 6.81
N GLU A 113 27.46 2.11 7.93
CA GLU A 113 28.50 1.15 8.28
C GLU A 113 27.92 -0.26 8.47
N GLU A 114 28.69 -1.28 8.08
CA GLU A 114 28.29 -2.69 8.03
C GLU A 114 27.75 -3.19 9.39
N SER A 115 26.49 -3.66 9.41
CA SER A 115 25.95 -4.42 10.55
C SER A 115 25.98 -5.92 10.27
N SER A 116 26.23 -6.69 11.33
CA SER A 116 26.54 -8.12 11.30
C SER A 116 25.41 -8.99 10.72
N ALA A 117 25.65 -9.55 9.53
CA ALA A 117 24.83 -10.57 8.91
C ALA A 117 24.93 -11.89 9.71
N GLY A 118 23.93 -12.19 10.54
CA GLY A 118 23.87 -13.48 11.23
C GLY A 118 22.59 -13.81 11.98
N THR A 119 21.88 -12.82 12.53
CA THR A 119 20.71 -13.05 13.41
C THR A 119 19.38 -12.54 12.85
N GLY A 120 19.42 -11.67 11.83
CA GLY A 120 18.21 -11.03 11.27
C GLY A 120 17.23 -11.98 10.58
N GLY A 121 17.75 -12.96 9.82
CA GLY A 121 16.91 -13.90 9.09
C GLY A 121 16.04 -14.77 9.99
N ALA A 122 16.59 -15.26 11.11
CA ALA A 122 15.85 -16.09 12.05
C ALA A 122 14.71 -15.33 12.74
N ALA A 123 14.95 -14.07 13.13
CA ALA A 123 13.93 -13.21 13.73
C ALA A 123 12.77 -12.91 12.76
N ILE A 124 13.09 -12.67 11.48
CA ILE A 124 12.09 -12.48 10.42
C ILE A 124 11.24 -13.74 10.24
N LEU A 125 11.87 -14.92 10.14
CA LEU A 125 11.14 -16.18 9.97
C LEU A 125 10.23 -16.48 11.17
N ASP A 126 10.71 -16.23 12.39
CA ASP A 126 9.91 -16.36 13.62
C ASP A 126 8.70 -15.39 13.62
N ALA A 127 8.88 -14.14 13.18
CA ALA A 127 7.78 -13.18 13.05
C ALA A 127 6.73 -13.60 12.01
N LEU A 128 7.16 -14.16 10.87
CA LEU A 128 6.26 -14.67 9.84
C LEU A 128 5.49 -15.90 10.31
N GLU A 129 6.14 -16.83 11.01
CA GLU A 129 5.50 -18.02 11.57
C GLU A 129 4.54 -17.66 12.71
N TRP A 130 4.91 -16.70 13.57
CA TRP A 130 4.02 -16.17 14.60
C TRP A 130 2.77 -15.55 14.00
N SER A 131 2.92 -14.65 13.02
CA SER A 131 1.81 -13.97 12.34
C SER A 131 0.87 -14.96 11.64
N TRP A 132 1.42 -16.05 11.12
CA TRP A 132 0.63 -17.15 10.56
C TRP A 132 -0.24 -17.80 11.61
N ARG A 133 0.36 -18.23 12.72
CA ARG A 133 -0.34 -18.98 13.78
C ARG A 133 -1.44 -18.15 14.46
N VAL A 134 -1.17 -16.88 14.75
CA VAL A 134 -2.08 -16.05 15.58
C VAL A 134 -3.11 -15.27 14.77
N ALA A 135 -2.89 -15.06 13.47
CA ALA A 135 -3.77 -14.25 12.63
C ALA A 135 -4.12 -14.95 11.32
N VAL A 136 -3.15 -15.22 10.45
CA VAL A 136 -3.50 -15.58 9.06
C VAL A 136 -4.14 -16.96 8.93
N ARG A 137 -3.62 -17.98 9.63
CA ARG A 137 -4.21 -19.31 9.61
C ARG A 137 -5.66 -19.34 10.10
N PRO A 138 -6.00 -18.84 11.31
CA PRO A 138 -7.39 -18.87 11.78
C PRO A 138 -8.33 -18.08 10.86
N ILE A 139 -7.87 -16.98 10.27
CA ILE A 139 -8.65 -16.24 9.27
C ILE A 139 -8.91 -17.11 8.03
N LEU A 140 -7.86 -17.70 7.45
CA LEU A 140 -7.98 -18.47 6.21
C LEU A 140 -8.74 -19.79 6.39
N ASP A 141 -8.69 -20.39 7.57
CA ASP A 141 -9.46 -21.60 7.90
C ASP A 141 -10.98 -21.30 7.91
N GLU A 142 -11.37 -20.07 8.26
CA GLU A 142 -12.77 -19.61 8.27
C GLU A 142 -13.19 -18.88 6.98
N THR A 143 -12.27 -18.64 6.04
CA THR A 143 -12.54 -17.87 4.82
C THR A 143 -13.11 -18.77 3.72
N PRO A 144 -14.31 -18.49 3.17
CA PRO A 144 -14.85 -19.23 2.03
C PRO A 144 -14.10 -18.85 0.74
N LEU A 145 -13.05 -19.61 0.42
CA LEU A 145 -12.21 -19.34 -0.75
C LEU A 145 -12.95 -19.64 -2.06
N THR A 146 -12.90 -18.68 -2.98
CA THR A 146 -13.35 -18.87 -4.37
C THR A 146 -12.36 -19.73 -5.15
N PRO A 147 -12.73 -20.27 -6.33
CA PRO A 147 -11.81 -21.03 -7.18
C PRO A 147 -10.51 -20.29 -7.54
N SER A 148 -10.57 -18.95 -7.62
CA SER A 148 -9.38 -18.11 -7.88
C SER A 148 -8.39 -18.09 -6.72
N LYS A 149 -8.83 -18.48 -5.51
CA LYS A 149 -8.12 -18.37 -4.23
C LYS A 149 -7.57 -16.97 -3.95
N ARG A 150 -8.12 -15.91 -4.58
CA ARG A 150 -7.74 -14.52 -4.30
C ARG A 150 -8.45 -14.01 -3.05
N VAL A 151 -7.71 -13.28 -2.22
CA VAL A 151 -8.24 -12.53 -1.07
C VAL A 151 -7.79 -11.08 -1.11
N TRP A 152 -8.61 -10.19 -0.55
CA TRP A 152 -8.33 -8.77 -0.44
C TRP A 152 -8.13 -8.38 1.02
N TRP A 153 -6.91 -8.05 1.42
CA TRP A 153 -6.57 -7.59 2.75
C TRP A 153 -6.83 -6.08 2.88
N ILE A 154 -7.60 -5.70 3.88
CA ILE A 154 -7.71 -4.33 4.38
C ILE A 154 -7.09 -4.33 5.77
N THR A 155 -5.91 -3.73 5.89
CA THR A 155 -5.17 -3.64 7.15
C THR A 155 -5.17 -2.20 7.64
N THR A 156 -5.23 -2.01 8.95
CA THR A 156 -5.25 -0.68 9.57
C THR A 156 -4.21 -0.57 10.68
N GLY A 157 -3.69 0.65 10.90
CA GLY A 157 -2.70 0.90 11.95
C GLY A 157 -1.47 0.01 11.81
N LYS A 158 -0.98 -0.54 12.93
CA LYS A 158 0.21 -1.39 12.98
C LYS A 158 0.09 -2.67 12.12
N ALA A 159 -1.13 -3.16 11.87
CA ALA A 159 -1.34 -4.31 10.98
C ALA A 159 -1.01 -4.00 9.51
N GLY A 160 -0.97 -2.73 9.12
CA GLY A 160 -0.51 -2.29 7.79
C GLY A 160 0.91 -2.74 7.47
N ARG A 161 1.75 -2.86 8.50
CA ARG A 161 3.17 -3.21 8.40
C ARG A 161 3.41 -4.70 8.33
N ALA A 162 2.38 -5.51 8.62
CA ALA A 162 2.52 -6.96 8.69
C ALA A 162 2.44 -7.59 7.30
N PRO A 163 3.46 -8.35 6.87
CA PRO A 163 3.47 -9.02 5.57
C PRO A 163 2.61 -10.29 5.62
N PHE A 164 1.30 -10.16 5.86
CA PHE A 164 0.37 -11.30 5.99
C PHE A 164 0.41 -12.24 4.77
N HIS A 165 0.67 -11.71 3.58
CA HIS A 165 0.88 -12.49 2.35
C HIS A 165 2.10 -13.44 2.41
N ALA A 166 3.08 -13.16 3.25
CA ALA A 166 4.29 -13.96 3.45
C ALA A 166 4.29 -14.74 4.78
N ALA A 167 3.27 -14.55 5.63
CA ALA A 167 3.16 -15.26 6.90
C ALA A 167 3.15 -16.78 6.68
N GLY A 168 3.92 -17.51 7.49
CA GLY A 168 3.93 -18.96 7.48
C GLY A 168 5.28 -19.59 7.79
N CYS A 169 5.27 -20.92 7.79
CA CYS A 169 6.45 -21.74 7.95
C CYS A 169 7.19 -21.86 6.60
N HIS A 170 8.43 -21.35 6.57
CA HIS A 170 9.29 -21.36 5.38
C HIS A 170 10.33 -22.48 5.39
N SER A 171 10.12 -23.52 6.22
CA SER A 171 10.93 -24.73 6.13
C SER A 171 10.75 -25.42 4.76
N PRO A 172 11.79 -26.10 4.24
CA PRO A 172 11.70 -26.80 2.96
C PRO A 172 10.50 -27.76 2.90
N GLY A 173 9.71 -27.66 1.83
CA GLY A 173 8.53 -28.51 1.61
C GLY A 173 7.27 -28.11 2.37
N SER A 174 7.33 -27.17 3.32
CA SER A 174 6.14 -26.73 4.06
C SER A 174 5.14 -26.00 3.16
N THR A 175 3.86 -26.33 3.32
CA THR A 175 2.71 -25.64 2.72
C THR A 175 1.94 -24.79 3.73
N GLU A 176 2.37 -24.75 4.99
CA GLU A 176 1.75 -23.97 6.07
C GLU A 176 2.14 -22.50 5.99
N LYS A 177 1.75 -21.85 4.88
CA LYS A 177 2.03 -20.44 4.60
C LYS A 177 1.00 -19.84 3.66
N THR A 178 0.79 -18.53 3.77
CA THR A 178 -0.24 -17.80 3.02
C THR A 178 -0.10 -17.98 1.52
N LEU A 179 1.13 -17.86 1.00
CA LEU A 179 1.44 -17.99 -0.42
C LEU A 179 1.04 -19.37 -1.01
N SER A 180 1.01 -20.42 -0.18
CA SER A 180 0.58 -21.76 -0.60
C SER A 180 -0.95 -21.92 -0.64
N ARG A 181 -1.70 -21.03 0.03
CA ARG A 181 -3.17 -21.12 0.16
C ARG A 181 -3.90 -20.11 -0.70
N VAL A 182 -3.43 -18.88 -0.79
CA VAL A 182 -4.16 -17.76 -1.42
C VAL A 182 -3.27 -16.81 -2.21
N THR A 183 -3.84 -16.20 -3.23
CA THR A 183 -3.26 -15.01 -3.87
C THR A 183 -3.69 -13.77 -3.10
N SER A 184 -2.74 -13.07 -2.50
CA SER A 184 -3.01 -11.89 -1.67
C SER A 184 -3.05 -10.61 -2.51
N SER A 185 -3.97 -9.71 -2.19
CA SER A 185 -4.01 -8.33 -2.69
C SER A 185 -4.38 -7.40 -1.54
N TYR A 186 -3.82 -6.20 -1.51
CA TYR A 186 -4.09 -5.22 -0.44
C TYR A 186 -4.86 -4.04 -1.01
N ILE A 187 -5.78 -3.51 -0.21
CA ILE A 187 -6.54 -2.32 -0.55
C ILE A 187 -6.85 -1.53 0.73
N SER A 188 -6.88 -0.21 0.66
CA SER A 188 -6.99 0.64 1.86
C SER A 188 -8.41 0.72 2.44
N SER A 189 -9.43 0.45 1.64
CA SER A 189 -10.84 0.53 2.07
C SER A 189 -11.79 -0.10 1.05
N PHE A 190 -13.04 -0.36 1.48
CA PHE A 190 -14.13 -0.73 0.57
C PHE A 190 -14.39 0.33 -0.52
N LYS A 191 -14.24 1.62 -0.19
CA LYS A 191 -14.37 2.73 -1.15
C LYS A 191 -13.30 2.67 -2.24
N ALA A 192 -12.05 2.43 -1.84
CA ALA A 192 -10.94 2.27 -2.79
C ALA A 192 -11.14 1.04 -3.69
N LEU A 193 -11.64 -0.06 -3.11
CA LEU A 193 -11.96 -1.27 -3.87
C LEU A 193 -13.10 -1.06 -4.87
N GLN A 194 -14.18 -0.39 -4.45
CA GLN A 194 -15.28 -0.01 -5.36
C GLN A 194 -14.75 0.85 -6.51
N TYR A 195 -14.01 1.93 -6.19
CA TYR A 195 -13.41 2.80 -7.19
C TYR A 195 -12.55 2.04 -8.20
N ALA A 196 -11.69 1.13 -7.73
CA ALA A 196 -10.83 0.32 -8.60
C ALA A 196 -11.65 -0.56 -9.57
N ARG A 197 -12.76 -1.15 -9.11
CA ARG A 197 -13.63 -1.98 -9.95
C ARG A 197 -14.48 -1.18 -10.91
N ASP A 198 -15.03 -0.04 -10.49
CA ASP A 198 -15.77 0.84 -11.37
C ASP A 198 -14.88 1.36 -12.50
N LYS A 199 -13.62 1.69 -12.18
CA LYS A 199 -12.61 2.06 -13.17
C LYS A 199 -12.26 0.91 -14.11
N LYS A 200 -12.05 -0.32 -13.61
CA LYS A 200 -11.81 -1.52 -14.43
C LYS A 200 -12.89 -1.71 -15.50
N SER A 201 -14.15 -1.51 -15.15
CA SER A 201 -15.29 -1.61 -16.09
C SER A 201 -15.29 -0.54 -17.18
N SER A 202 -14.63 0.60 -16.95
CA SER A 202 -14.56 1.73 -17.89
C SER A 202 -13.34 1.71 -18.82
N LEU A 203 -12.35 0.85 -18.56
CA LEU A 203 -11.13 0.80 -19.35
C LEU A 203 -11.33 -0.04 -20.61
N ALA A 204 -11.16 0.59 -21.78
CA ALA A 204 -11.00 -0.11 -23.06
C ALA A 204 -9.74 -1.01 -23.01
N THR A 205 -9.59 -1.91 -23.99
CA THR A 205 -8.42 -2.79 -24.11
C THR A 205 -7.13 -1.99 -23.88
N PRO A 206 -6.33 -2.32 -22.84
CA PRO A 206 -5.22 -1.47 -22.46
C PRO A 206 -4.17 -1.49 -23.57
N ARG A 207 -3.79 -0.30 -24.06
CA ARG A 207 -2.51 -0.15 -24.76
C ARG A 207 -1.43 -0.64 -23.81
N ARG A 208 -0.49 -1.44 -24.30
CA ARG A 208 0.57 -1.99 -23.44
C ARG A 208 1.80 -1.09 -23.43
N ASP A 209 1.56 0.23 -23.42
CA ASP A 209 2.60 1.25 -23.45
C ASP A 209 3.26 1.30 -22.07
N ILE A 210 4.59 1.19 -22.04
CA ILE A 210 5.38 1.13 -20.80
C ILE A 210 6.35 2.30 -20.68
N LEU A 211 6.36 2.88 -19.48
CA LEU A 211 7.36 3.82 -19.01
C LEU A 211 8.32 3.08 -18.07
N LEU A 212 9.58 2.92 -18.46
CA LEU A 212 10.65 2.44 -17.60
C LEU A 212 11.43 3.64 -17.04
N VAL A 213 11.52 3.76 -15.71
CA VAL A 213 12.30 4.78 -15.02
C VAL A 213 13.38 4.09 -14.19
N THR A 214 14.66 4.35 -14.50
CA THR A 214 15.78 3.75 -13.77
C THR A 214 16.72 4.81 -13.19
N MET A 215 17.20 4.52 -11.99
CA MET A 215 18.14 5.34 -11.21
C MET A 215 19.35 4.52 -10.81
N GLY A 216 20.14 4.11 -11.81
CA GLY A 216 21.34 3.30 -11.60
C GLY A 216 22.50 4.06 -10.95
N HIS A 217 22.69 5.33 -11.34
CA HIS A 217 23.64 6.24 -10.70
C HIS A 217 22.88 7.26 -9.85
N ASN A 218 23.30 7.41 -8.59
CA ASN A 218 22.64 8.28 -7.63
C ASN A 218 23.66 9.28 -7.03
N PRO A 219 23.29 10.56 -6.88
CA PRO A 219 24.15 11.53 -6.22
C PRO A 219 24.40 11.15 -4.75
N PRO A 220 25.62 11.38 -4.21
CA PRO A 220 25.89 11.21 -2.79
C PRO A 220 24.86 11.95 -1.91
N PRO A 221 24.48 11.40 -0.75
CA PRO A 221 25.00 10.19 -0.09
C PRO A 221 24.33 8.88 -0.56
N HIS A 222 23.61 8.88 -1.69
CA HIS A 222 22.76 7.76 -2.09
C HIS A 222 23.55 6.67 -2.82
N ARG A 223 23.32 5.39 -2.51
CA ARG A 223 23.98 4.24 -3.16
C ARG A 223 23.51 4.06 -4.60
N ASN A 224 24.42 3.67 -5.49
CA ASN A 224 24.09 3.26 -6.86
C ASN A 224 23.31 1.93 -6.85
N LEU A 225 22.45 1.73 -7.84
CA LEU A 225 21.68 0.51 -8.03
C LEU A 225 22.16 -0.19 -9.32
N ASN A 226 22.35 -1.51 -9.25
CA ASN A 226 22.48 -2.30 -10.47
C ASN A 226 21.09 -2.58 -11.03
N VAL A 227 20.72 -1.86 -12.08
CA VAL A 227 19.42 -1.98 -12.77
C VAL A 227 19.52 -2.76 -14.09
N SER A 228 20.70 -3.29 -14.41
CA SER A 228 20.98 -3.84 -15.75
C SER A 228 20.13 -5.07 -16.06
N ALA A 229 19.87 -5.90 -15.05
CA ALA A 229 19.05 -7.10 -15.21
C ALA A 229 17.58 -6.74 -15.45
N GLU A 230 17.06 -5.78 -14.68
CA GLU A 230 15.71 -5.24 -14.80
C GLU A 230 15.50 -4.56 -16.16
N GLU A 231 16.46 -3.73 -16.58
CA GLU A 231 16.45 -3.09 -17.89
C GLU A 231 16.39 -4.15 -18.99
N LYS A 232 17.31 -5.12 -18.97
CA LYS A 232 17.36 -6.20 -19.97
C LYS A 232 16.04 -6.97 -20.03
N ALA A 233 15.50 -7.38 -18.89
CA ALA A 233 14.26 -8.16 -18.85
C ALA A 233 13.09 -7.39 -19.50
N LEU A 234 12.98 -6.09 -19.29
CA LEU A 234 11.94 -5.27 -19.92
C LEU A 234 12.20 -5.02 -21.41
N TYR A 235 13.46 -4.87 -21.82
CA TYR A 235 13.79 -4.81 -23.25
C TYR A 235 13.38 -6.10 -23.96
N ASP A 236 13.74 -7.26 -23.41
CA ASP A 236 13.34 -8.56 -23.96
C ASP A 236 11.80 -8.67 -24.06
N VAL A 237 11.07 -8.30 -22.99
CA VAL A 237 9.60 -8.40 -22.95
C VAL A 237 8.88 -7.43 -23.87
N PHE A 238 9.38 -6.21 -24.09
CA PHE A 238 8.66 -5.17 -24.84
C PHE A 238 9.22 -4.86 -26.23
N ARG A 239 10.47 -5.22 -26.51
CA ARG A 239 11.09 -4.99 -27.82
C ARG A 239 11.24 -6.26 -28.64
N GLU A 240 11.43 -7.41 -28.00
CA GLU A 240 11.68 -8.68 -28.70
C GLU A 240 10.41 -9.55 -28.81
N ASN A 241 9.40 -9.33 -27.95
CA ASN A 241 8.16 -10.10 -27.99
C ASN A 241 7.15 -9.53 -29.03
N PRO A 242 6.69 -10.32 -30.02
CA PRO A 242 5.77 -9.85 -31.06
C PRO A 242 4.43 -9.28 -30.54
N ILE A 243 4.00 -9.67 -29.34
CA ILE A 243 2.73 -9.27 -28.73
C ILE A 243 2.79 -7.81 -28.22
N THR A 244 3.97 -7.35 -27.82
CA THR A 244 4.21 -6.06 -27.15
C THR A 244 5.11 -5.14 -27.99
N GLN A 245 5.75 -5.65 -29.04
CA GLN A 245 6.66 -4.89 -29.90
C GLN A 245 6.03 -3.63 -30.53
N LYS A 246 4.69 -3.64 -30.71
CA LYS A 246 3.93 -2.48 -31.22
C LYS A 246 3.61 -1.43 -30.16
N SER A 247 3.85 -1.72 -28.89
CA SER A 247 3.64 -0.78 -27.79
C SER A 247 4.72 0.29 -27.75
N CYS A 248 4.35 1.48 -27.27
CA CYS A 248 5.31 2.50 -26.90
C CYS A 248 6.15 2.01 -25.72
N PHE A 249 7.48 2.09 -25.84
CA PHE A 249 8.43 1.83 -24.77
C PHE A 249 9.29 3.06 -24.59
N THR A 250 9.06 3.78 -23.49
CA THR A 250 9.83 4.96 -23.09
C THR A 250 10.74 4.59 -21.94
N HIS A 251 12.04 4.85 -22.07
CA HIS A 251 13.00 4.61 -21.00
C HIS A 251 13.65 5.93 -20.55
N LEU A 252 13.40 6.28 -19.30
CA LEU A 252 13.95 7.44 -18.62
C LEU A 252 15.07 7.01 -17.63
N ARG A 253 16.33 7.17 -18.05
CA ARG A 253 17.53 7.05 -17.17
C ARG A 253 17.93 8.39 -16.56
N GLN A 254 17.94 8.52 -15.23
CA GLN A 254 18.33 9.74 -14.50
C GLN A 254 17.51 11.00 -14.86
N TRP A 255 16.17 10.94 -14.71
CA TRP A 255 15.27 12.04 -15.08
C TRP A 255 14.66 12.76 -13.89
N ASN A 256 14.24 14.00 -14.15
CA ASN A 256 13.57 14.84 -13.17
C ASN A 256 12.07 14.48 -13.03
N ARG A 257 11.50 14.93 -11.90
CA ARG A 257 10.10 14.74 -11.53
C ARG A 257 9.12 15.11 -12.65
N ASP A 258 9.27 16.30 -13.24
CA ASP A 258 8.30 16.83 -14.20
C ASP A 258 8.23 15.96 -15.47
N SER A 259 9.40 15.51 -15.94
CA SER A 259 9.49 14.62 -17.11
C SER A 259 8.81 13.27 -16.86
N VAL A 260 8.95 12.73 -15.64
CA VAL A 260 8.29 11.48 -15.27
C VAL A 260 6.76 11.67 -15.21
N LEU A 261 6.28 12.75 -14.57
CA LEU A 261 4.86 13.07 -14.47
C LEU A 261 4.20 13.26 -15.84
N ASP A 262 4.87 13.95 -16.77
CA ASP A 262 4.38 14.16 -18.13
C ASP A 262 4.26 12.83 -18.89
N ARG A 263 5.23 11.93 -18.73
CA ARG A 263 5.20 10.62 -19.40
C ARG A 263 4.21 9.67 -18.77
N LEU A 264 3.99 9.70 -17.45
CA LEU A 264 3.04 8.82 -16.77
C LEU A 264 1.63 8.92 -17.38
N ARG A 265 1.20 10.10 -17.85
CA ARG A 265 -0.11 10.31 -18.48
C ARG A 265 -0.32 9.53 -19.77
N CYS A 266 0.76 9.19 -20.47
CA CYS A 266 0.73 8.61 -21.81
C CYS A 266 1.00 7.10 -21.82
N HIS A 267 1.21 6.47 -20.66
CA HIS A 267 1.55 5.05 -20.56
C HIS A 267 0.56 4.32 -19.66
N SER A 268 0.30 3.05 -19.93
CA SER A 268 -0.58 2.22 -19.12
C SER A 268 0.18 1.42 -18.06
N PHE A 269 1.48 1.26 -18.25
CA PHE A 269 2.40 0.63 -17.30
C PHE A 269 3.54 1.58 -16.97
N ALA A 270 3.93 1.62 -15.70
CA ALA A 270 5.14 2.27 -15.26
C ALA A 270 5.98 1.30 -14.44
N HIS A 271 7.27 1.20 -14.72
CA HIS A 271 8.20 0.40 -13.97
C HIS A 271 9.29 1.31 -13.41
N PHE A 272 9.43 1.33 -12.10
CA PHE A 272 10.43 2.12 -11.40
C PHE A 272 11.48 1.20 -10.79
N ALA A 273 12.74 1.40 -11.16
CA ALA A 273 13.89 0.78 -10.51
C ALA A 273 14.77 1.90 -9.93
N CYS A 274 14.44 2.29 -8.70
CA CYS A 274 15.04 3.42 -8.01
C CYS A 274 14.97 3.21 -6.49
N HIS A 275 15.55 4.13 -5.70
CA HIS A 275 15.30 4.14 -4.26
C HIS A 275 13.92 4.73 -3.98
N GLY A 276 13.34 4.39 -2.83
CA GLY A 276 12.17 5.06 -2.29
C GLY A 276 12.44 5.54 -0.86
N SER A 277 11.61 6.47 -0.40
CA SER A 277 11.69 7.05 0.93
C SER A 277 10.28 7.22 1.48
N SER A 278 10.08 6.88 2.75
CA SER A 278 8.85 7.16 3.50
C SER A 278 9.12 8.19 4.60
N PHE A 279 8.07 8.91 5.01
CA PHE A 279 8.11 9.90 6.09
C PHE A 279 6.94 9.69 7.04
N ASN A 280 7.24 9.25 8.27
CA ASN A 280 6.22 8.81 9.24
C ASN A 280 5.23 9.91 9.65
N PHE A 281 5.68 11.15 9.74
CA PHE A 281 4.85 12.28 10.19
C PHE A 281 4.09 12.97 9.05
N ASP A 282 4.55 12.81 7.82
CA ASP A 282 3.88 13.32 6.63
C ASP A 282 4.09 12.38 5.43
N PRO A 283 3.24 11.34 5.29
CA PRO A 283 3.34 10.39 4.19
C PRO A 283 3.25 11.02 2.79
N SER A 284 2.71 12.24 2.66
CA SER A 284 2.63 12.95 1.37
C SER A 284 4.00 13.29 0.80
N GLN A 285 5.01 13.46 1.67
CA GLN A 285 6.40 13.74 1.31
C GLN A 285 7.17 12.48 0.94
N GLY A 286 6.63 11.30 1.24
CA GLY A 286 7.19 10.03 0.79
C GLY A 286 7.16 9.92 -0.73
N GLY A 287 8.10 9.19 -1.31
CA GLY A 287 8.23 9.14 -2.75
C GLY A 287 9.41 8.33 -3.28
N LEU A 288 9.56 8.40 -4.60
CA LEU A 288 10.62 7.74 -5.36
C LEU A 288 11.76 8.70 -5.61
N LEU A 289 12.98 8.27 -5.31
CA LEU A 289 14.20 9.03 -5.57
C LEU A 289 14.41 9.17 -7.08
N LEU A 290 14.63 10.40 -7.53
CA LEU A 290 14.92 10.77 -8.91
C LEU A 290 16.16 11.70 -8.95
N ALA A 291 16.57 12.11 -10.15
CA ALA A 291 17.64 13.11 -10.33
C ALA A 291 17.12 14.34 -11.07
N LYS A 292 17.42 15.54 -10.54
CA LYS A 292 17.24 16.78 -11.31
C LYS A 292 18.41 16.98 -12.28
N THR A 293 19.62 16.62 -11.86
CA THR A 293 20.87 16.59 -12.61
C THR A 293 21.74 15.45 -12.05
N GLU A 294 22.85 15.11 -12.71
CA GLU A 294 23.82 14.10 -12.21
C GLU A 294 24.29 14.36 -10.77
N SER A 295 24.25 15.61 -10.33
CA SER A 295 24.71 16.08 -9.01
C SER A 295 23.60 16.43 -8.03
N LYS A 296 22.32 16.45 -8.44
CA LYS A 296 21.22 16.90 -7.58
C LYS A 296 20.05 15.92 -7.59
N VAL A 297 19.72 15.43 -6.42
CA VAL A 297 18.55 14.57 -6.17
C VAL A 297 17.24 15.34 -6.32
N ALA A 298 16.23 14.66 -6.83
CA ALA A 298 14.83 15.05 -6.79
C ALA A 298 13.99 13.89 -6.22
N MET A 299 12.71 14.13 -5.98
CA MET A 299 11.78 13.08 -5.57
C MET A 299 10.48 13.21 -6.36
N LEU A 300 9.90 12.08 -6.73
CA LEU A 300 8.50 11.99 -7.16
C LEU A 300 7.68 11.61 -5.92
N THR A 301 7.01 12.59 -5.32
CA THR A 301 6.29 12.42 -4.05
C THR A 301 4.86 11.93 -4.26
N VAL A 302 4.25 11.39 -3.20
CA VAL A 302 2.82 11.08 -3.17
C VAL A 302 1.98 12.34 -3.40
N GLU A 303 2.39 13.48 -2.86
CA GLU A 303 1.79 14.80 -3.10
C GLU A 303 1.79 15.15 -4.60
N ASP A 304 2.89 14.92 -5.31
CA ASP A 304 3.00 15.18 -6.75
C ASP A 304 2.01 14.31 -7.54
N ILE A 305 1.91 13.02 -7.21
CA ILE A 305 0.98 12.08 -7.87
C ILE A 305 -0.47 12.47 -7.58
N LYS A 306 -0.80 12.87 -6.34
CA LYS A 306 -2.15 13.28 -5.95
C LYS A 306 -2.67 14.48 -6.74
N ARG A 307 -1.77 15.40 -7.11
CA ARG A 307 -2.08 16.59 -7.91
C ARG A 307 -2.22 16.27 -9.41
N TYR A 308 -1.82 15.07 -9.83
CA TYR A 308 -1.88 14.62 -11.22
C TYR A 308 -3.00 13.62 -11.44
N THR A 309 -3.96 13.95 -12.29
CA THR A 309 -5.02 13.01 -12.70
C THR A 309 -4.49 12.06 -13.78
N LEU A 310 -4.41 10.77 -13.45
CA LEU A 310 -4.11 9.70 -14.41
C LEU A 310 -5.44 9.13 -14.92
N GLU A 311 -6.04 9.75 -15.93
CA GLU A 311 -7.40 9.44 -16.39
C GLU A 311 -7.60 7.96 -16.79
N ALA A 312 -6.60 7.38 -17.46
CA ALA A 312 -6.60 5.98 -17.89
C ALA A 312 -6.12 4.99 -16.79
N GLY A 313 -5.66 5.49 -15.63
CA GLY A 313 -4.96 4.68 -14.65
C GLY A 313 -3.61 4.15 -15.17
N VAL A 314 -2.68 3.90 -14.25
CA VAL A 314 -1.36 3.33 -14.57
C VAL A 314 -1.11 2.18 -13.62
N ILE A 315 -0.74 1.02 -14.15
CA ILE A 315 -0.19 -0.07 -13.32
C ILE A 315 1.27 0.27 -13.07
N ALA A 316 1.59 0.63 -11.83
CA ALA A 316 2.95 0.90 -11.41
C ALA A 316 3.56 -0.34 -10.76
N TYR A 317 4.73 -0.74 -11.25
CA TYR A 317 5.60 -1.73 -10.63
C TYR A 317 6.78 -1.00 -9.99
N LEU A 318 6.89 -1.10 -8.67
CA LEU A 318 7.86 -0.37 -7.87
C LEU A 318 8.93 -1.34 -7.36
N LEU A 319 10.09 -1.38 -8.02
CA LEU A 319 11.32 -1.91 -7.46
C LEU A 319 12.05 -0.80 -6.73
N ALA A 320 11.45 -0.39 -5.61
CA ALA A 320 11.98 0.66 -4.78
C ALA A 320 11.73 0.36 -3.31
N TYR A 321 12.66 0.82 -2.48
CA TYR A 321 12.61 0.65 -1.03
C TYR A 321 11.45 1.40 -0.38
N LEU A 322 10.87 0.87 0.71
CA LEU A 322 9.80 1.50 1.52
C LEU A 322 8.57 1.97 0.72
N THR A 323 8.28 1.35 -0.40
CA THR A 323 7.19 1.81 -1.28
C THR A 323 5.80 1.39 -0.83
N ALA A 324 5.67 0.58 0.23
CA ALA A 324 4.41 0.01 0.71
C ALA A 324 4.32 -0.07 2.25
N GLU A 325 4.97 0.85 2.98
CA GLU A 325 4.80 1.04 4.43
C GLU A 325 3.78 2.14 4.77
#